data_AF-A0A961K3R0-F1
#
_entry.id   AF-A0A961K3R0-F1
#
_cell.length_a   1.000
_cell.length_b   1.000
_cell.length_c   1.000
_cell.angle_alpha   90.00
_cell.angle_beta   90.00
_cell.angle_gamma   90.00
#
_symmetry.space_group_name_H-M   'P 1'
#
loop_
_entity.id
_entity.type
_entity.pdbx_description
1 polymer ?
#
loop_
_entity_poly.entity_id
_entity_poly.type
_entity_poly.pdbx_seq_one_letter_code
_entity_poly.pdbx_strand_id
1 'polypeptide(L)'
;MQTTRKRPFMRSALTAAMLAAAGLTVAAPAVWPEAARAAASTGGYVELVRDVSPAVVYVEVEKSADAMRFDERQMPGDFPFQRFFGQQPDERGAPDGQPYMVSGLGTGFVIEPDGLIVTNAHVVDGAETVKVTLEDGRKFDATVIGTDPSTDLALVRIAGVSDLPTVSFGDSDALQVGEDVVAIGNPFGLGNSVTSGIISALGRDIQSGPYDNFIQTDAAINKGNSGGPLFSTDGKVVGINTAILSPSGGSVGIGFAIPANLAQQVVADLEADGHVSRGWLGVAIQPVSEDTAAALGMDVPEGVLISSVTPDTPAATAELKRGDIVLAVNGTEVKTPAELSRAIAMEAPGSTVTLSLLRANAPMEVTVALGTRPDQPA
;
A
#
# COMPACT_ATOMS: atom_id res chain seq x y z
N MET A 1 50.00 22.49 92.10
CA MET A 1 49.90 21.10 92.59
C MET A 1 50.07 20.15 91.41
N GLN A 2 51.00 19.20 91.56
CA GLN A 2 51.25 17.95 90.82
C GLN A 2 50.33 17.60 89.63
N THR A 3 50.84 17.53 88.39
CA THR A 3 51.33 16.29 87.69
C THR A 3 50.31 15.14 87.70
N THR A 4 49.74 14.65 86.59
CA THR A 4 50.36 13.79 85.55
C THR A 4 49.25 13.37 84.54
N ARG A 5 49.44 13.47 83.19
CA ARG A 5 50.04 12.47 82.23
C ARG A 5 49.05 11.32 81.89
N LYS A 6 48.76 10.84 80.67
CA LYS A 6 49.46 10.57 79.38
C LYS A 6 48.34 10.20 78.35
N ARG A 7 48.45 10.14 77.02
CA ARG A 7 49.43 10.44 75.95
C ARG A 7 48.66 10.36 74.59
N PRO A 8 49.24 10.86 73.48
CA PRO A 8 48.55 11.18 72.23
C PRO A 8 48.98 10.30 71.02
N PHE A 9 48.32 10.48 69.88
CA PHE A 9 48.86 10.21 68.52
C PHE A 9 48.37 11.34 67.60
N MET A 10 49.25 12.25 67.13
CA MET A 10 50.01 12.22 65.85
C MET A 10 49.07 12.40 64.63
N ARG A 11 49.34 13.21 63.59
CA ARG A 11 50.45 14.06 63.10
C ARG A 11 49.86 14.91 61.95
N SER A 12 50.10 16.22 61.87
CA SER A 12 51.13 16.90 61.03
C SER A 12 50.93 16.67 59.52
N ALA A 13 50.35 17.59 58.74
CA ALA A 13 50.77 18.93 58.28
C ALA A 13 51.50 18.92 56.91
N LEU A 14 50.83 19.51 55.92
CA LEU A 14 51.26 19.83 54.55
C LEU A 14 52.38 20.87 54.53
N THR A 15 53.25 20.84 53.50
CA THR A 15 53.42 21.98 52.56
C THR A 15 54.20 21.60 51.29
N ALA A 16 53.91 22.37 50.24
CA ALA A 16 54.16 22.18 48.80
C ALA A 16 55.60 22.37 48.30
N ALA A 17 55.87 21.83 47.10
CA ALA A 17 56.73 22.46 46.10
C ALA A 17 56.29 22.07 44.68
N MET A 18 56.07 23.07 43.82
CA MET A 18 55.76 22.95 42.38
C MET A 18 56.99 22.54 41.57
N LEU A 19 56.81 21.67 40.57
CA LEU A 19 57.70 21.55 39.41
C LEU A 19 56.86 21.39 38.15
N ALA A 20 57.07 22.30 37.21
CA ALA A 20 56.46 22.32 35.89
C ALA A 20 57.04 21.21 35.01
N ALA A 21 56.17 20.41 34.39
CA ALA A 21 56.53 19.50 33.31
C ALA A 21 55.72 19.90 32.06
N ALA A 22 56.41 20.48 31.08
CA ALA A 22 55.90 20.68 29.74
C ALA A 22 55.79 19.31 29.05
N GLY A 23 54.57 18.76 28.98
CA GLY A 23 54.28 17.55 28.23
C GLY A 23 54.11 17.86 26.75
N LEU A 24 55.06 17.40 25.93
CA LEU A 24 54.88 17.28 24.47
C LEU A 24 53.74 16.29 24.22
N THR A 25 52.57 16.77 23.82
CA THR A 25 51.53 15.91 23.25
C THR A 25 51.92 15.58 21.82
N VAL A 26 52.46 14.38 21.59
CA VAL A 26 52.53 13.82 20.24
C VAL A 26 51.09 13.55 19.82
N ALA A 27 50.53 14.43 18.99
CA ALA A 27 49.26 14.18 18.33
C ALA A 27 49.51 13.00 17.36
N ALA A 28 49.09 11.80 17.76
CA ALA A 28 48.96 10.70 16.82
C ALA A 28 48.02 11.18 15.69
N PRO A 29 48.36 10.99 14.41
CA PRO A 29 47.40 11.27 13.36
C PRO A 29 46.16 10.42 13.66
N ALA A 30 45.02 11.08 13.81
CA ALA A 30 43.75 10.39 13.84
C ALA A 30 43.60 9.72 12.48
N VAL A 31 43.98 8.44 12.42
CA VAL A 31 43.61 7.57 11.32
C VAL A 31 42.12 7.34 11.53
N TRP A 32 41.30 8.21 10.96
CA TRP A 32 39.90 7.89 10.79
C TRP A 32 39.85 6.57 10.04
N PRO A 33 39.12 5.56 10.52
CA PRO A 33 38.92 4.36 9.73
C PRO A 33 38.26 4.81 8.43
N GLU A 34 38.98 4.72 7.32
CA GLU A 34 38.44 4.70 5.96
C GLU A 34 37.65 3.39 5.76
N ALA A 35 36.72 3.11 6.68
CA ALA A 35 36.01 1.84 6.83
C ALA A 35 34.57 2.13 7.26
N ALA A 36 33.94 3.07 6.56
CA ALA A 36 32.52 3.09 6.32
C ALA A 36 32.25 3.85 5.01
N ARG A 37 33.05 3.56 3.98
CA ARG A 37 32.46 3.43 2.65
C ARG A 37 31.62 2.16 2.74
N ALA A 38 30.45 2.30 3.38
CA ALA A 38 29.36 1.37 3.15
C ALA A 38 29.32 1.19 1.64
N ALA A 39 29.25 -0.07 1.21
CA ALA A 39 29.06 -0.39 -0.18
C ALA A 39 27.77 0.29 -0.64
N ALA A 40 27.87 1.56 -1.05
CA ALA A 40 27.07 2.09 -2.12
C ALA A 40 27.47 1.21 -3.29
N SER A 41 26.75 0.10 -3.42
CA SER A 41 26.88 -0.85 -4.50
C SER A 41 26.77 -0.03 -5.76
N THR A 42 27.90 0.21 -6.41
CA THR A 42 27.94 0.92 -7.68
C THR A 42 27.19 0.16 -8.79
N GLY A 43 26.62 -1.02 -8.47
CA GLY A 43 25.64 -1.78 -9.27
C GLY A 43 24.23 -1.90 -8.69
N GLY A 44 23.91 -1.43 -7.47
CA GLY A 44 22.67 -1.78 -6.75
C GLY A 44 21.37 -1.57 -7.53
N TYR A 45 21.05 -0.31 -7.87
CA TYR A 45 19.85 -0.03 -8.67
C TYR A 45 20.02 -0.36 -10.15
N VAL A 46 21.24 -0.31 -10.69
CA VAL A 46 21.49 -0.59 -12.12
C VAL A 46 21.22 -2.06 -12.44
N GLU A 47 21.74 -2.97 -11.61
CA GLU A 47 21.52 -4.41 -11.74
C GLU A 47 20.07 -4.76 -11.46
N LEU A 48 19.49 -4.23 -10.39
CA LEU A 48 18.06 -4.37 -10.09
C LEU A 48 17.20 -4.01 -11.31
N VAL A 49 17.36 -2.80 -11.83
CA VAL A 49 16.58 -2.29 -12.98
C VAL A 49 16.79 -3.15 -14.21
N ARG A 50 18.03 -3.55 -14.52
CA ARG A 50 18.31 -4.43 -15.65
C ARG A 50 17.57 -5.77 -15.53
N ASP A 51 17.47 -6.29 -14.31
CA ASP A 51 16.92 -7.62 -14.07
C ASP A 51 15.37 -7.61 -14.04
N VAL A 52 14.73 -6.52 -13.58
CA VAL A 52 13.25 -6.45 -13.45
C VAL A 52 12.54 -5.68 -14.56
N SER A 53 13.19 -4.71 -15.23
CA SER A 53 12.54 -3.89 -16.26
C SER A 53 11.97 -4.68 -17.46
N PRO A 54 12.57 -5.81 -17.90
CA PRO A 54 12.00 -6.61 -18.99
C PRO A 54 10.62 -7.20 -18.69
N ALA A 55 10.22 -7.31 -17.42
CA ALA A 55 8.90 -7.76 -17.01
C ALA A 55 7.88 -6.61 -16.90
N VAL A 56 8.32 -5.35 -16.97
CA VAL A 56 7.44 -4.18 -16.88
C VAL A 56 6.93 -3.82 -18.28
N VAL A 57 5.63 -3.63 -18.41
CA VAL A 57 4.95 -3.44 -19.69
C VAL A 57 4.16 -2.15 -19.72
N TYR A 58 3.99 -1.60 -20.91
CA TYR A 58 3.12 -0.47 -21.16
C TYR A 58 1.73 -0.94 -21.55
N VAL A 59 0.71 -0.38 -20.90
CA VAL A 59 -0.70 -0.71 -21.14
C VAL A 59 -1.36 0.51 -21.78
N GLU A 60 -1.86 0.32 -23.00
CA GLU A 60 -2.59 1.32 -23.78
C GLU A 60 -4.02 0.83 -23.96
N VAL A 61 -5.00 1.70 -23.73
CA VAL A 61 -6.42 1.39 -23.90
C VAL A 61 -7.08 2.38 -24.83
N GLU A 62 -8.00 1.91 -25.67
CA GLU A 62 -8.83 2.78 -26.50
C GLU A 62 -10.26 2.79 -25.95
N LYS A 63 -10.82 3.99 -25.78
CA LYS A 63 -12.22 4.21 -25.36
C LYS A 63 -12.91 5.15 -26.34
N SER A 64 -14.20 4.92 -26.59
CA SER A 64 -15.04 5.86 -27.34
C SER A 64 -15.38 7.10 -26.50
N ALA A 65 -15.32 8.30 -27.10
CA ALA A 65 -15.61 9.57 -26.42
C ALA A 65 -17.04 9.67 -25.82
N ASP A 66 -18.01 8.91 -26.34
CA ASP A 66 -19.36 8.86 -25.77
C ASP A 66 -19.38 8.17 -24.39
N ALA A 67 -18.50 7.19 -24.15
CA ALA A 67 -18.36 6.53 -22.84
C ALA A 67 -17.86 7.51 -21.77
N MET A 68 -16.91 8.40 -22.10
CA MET A 68 -16.38 9.42 -21.18
C MET A 68 -17.45 10.43 -20.76
N ARG A 69 -18.34 10.85 -21.68
CA ARG A 69 -19.42 11.80 -21.38
C ARG A 69 -20.47 11.26 -20.41
N PHE A 70 -20.59 9.94 -20.28
CA PHE A 70 -21.52 9.30 -19.35
C PHE A 70 -20.87 9.07 -17.97
N ASP A 71 -19.57 8.80 -17.94
CA ASP A 71 -18.80 8.54 -16.72
C ASP A 71 -18.54 9.82 -15.90
N GLU A 72 -18.19 10.93 -16.57
CA GLU A 72 -17.89 12.22 -15.91
C GLU A 72 -19.12 12.86 -15.23
N ARG A 73 -20.34 12.46 -15.63
CA ARG A 73 -21.61 12.91 -15.00
C ARG A 73 -22.01 12.10 -13.77
N GLN A 74 -21.39 10.94 -13.53
CA GLN A 74 -21.74 10.01 -12.45
C GLN A 74 -20.64 9.89 -11.38
N MET A 75 -19.44 10.40 -11.62
CA MET A 75 -18.36 10.39 -10.63
C MET A 75 -18.59 11.42 -9.49
N PRO A 76 -18.55 11.01 -8.21
CA PRO A 76 -18.47 11.92 -7.08
C PRO A 76 -17.23 12.83 -7.19
N GLY A 77 -17.40 14.14 -7.04
CA GLY A 77 -16.42 15.18 -7.38
C GLY A 77 -15.17 15.29 -6.49
N ASP A 78 -14.84 14.28 -5.68
CA ASP A 78 -13.80 14.39 -4.63
C ASP A 78 -12.78 13.23 -4.62
N PHE A 79 -12.74 12.35 -5.63
CA PHE A 79 -11.71 11.31 -5.67
C PHE A 79 -10.33 11.88 -6.10
N PRO A 80 -9.23 11.53 -5.41
CA PRO A 80 -7.89 12.02 -5.74
C PRO A 80 -7.46 11.69 -7.18
N PHE A 81 -8.03 10.65 -7.78
CA PHE A 81 -7.81 10.24 -9.17
C PHE A 81 -8.27 11.27 -10.22
N GLN A 82 -9.32 12.07 -9.97
CA GLN A 82 -9.82 13.05 -10.95
C GLN A 82 -8.77 14.09 -11.34
N ARG A 83 -7.91 14.50 -10.40
CA ARG A 83 -6.80 15.43 -10.67
C ARG A 83 -5.67 14.79 -11.48
N PHE A 84 -5.61 13.47 -11.50
CA PHE A 84 -4.67 12.67 -12.26
C PHE A 84 -5.15 12.35 -13.68
N PHE A 85 -6.45 12.45 -13.97
CA PHE A 85 -7.01 12.25 -15.31
C PHE A 85 -7.51 13.54 -15.97
N GLY A 86 -7.84 14.57 -15.18
CA GLY A 86 -8.40 15.84 -15.64
C GLY A 86 -7.41 16.77 -16.32
N GLN A 87 -7.09 16.51 -17.58
CA GLN A 87 -6.93 17.59 -18.56
C GLN A 87 -8.00 17.38 -19.63
N GLN A 88 -8.97 18.29 -19.66
CA GLN A 88 -9.89 18.44 -20.79
C GLN A 88 -9.07 18.50 -22.08
N PRO A 89 -9.41 17.71 -23.11
CA PRO A 89 -8.99 18.04 -24.45
C PRO A 89 -9.45 19.48 -24.74
N ASP A 90 -8.52 20.35 -25.13
CA ASP A 90 -8.82 21.74 -25.51
C ASP A 90 -9.96 21.72 -26.54
N GLU A 91 -11.15 22.20 -26.17
CA GLU A 91 -12.38 22.13 -26.99
C GLU A 91 -12.31 22.97 -28.29
N ARG A 92 -11.14 23.47 -28.65
CA ARG A 92 -10.92 24.31 -29.82
C ARG A 92 -10.47 23.46 -31.01
N GLY A 93 -11.39 22.64 -31.56
CA GLY A 93 -11.24 22.22 -32.96
C GLY A 93 -11.80 20.88 -33.44
N ALA A 94 -12.74 20.22 -32.75
CA ALA A 94 -13.28 18.95 -33.26
C ALA A 94 -14.27 19.17 -34.43
N PRO A 95 -14.07 18.57 -35.62
CA PRO A 95 -15.06 18.53 -36.69
C PRO A 95 -16.23 17.60 -36.32
N ASP A 96 -17.44 17.94 -36.78
CA ASP A 96 -18.69 17.24 -36.47
C ASP A 96 -18.67 15.72 -36.77
N GLY A 97 -19.09 14.91 -35.77
CA GLY A 97 -19.80 13.65 -36.00
C GLY A 97 -19.01 12.33 -36.07
N GLN A 98 -17.72 12.29 -35.72
CA GLN A 98 -16.97 11.02 -35.58
C GLN A 98 -16.68 10.74 -34.09
N PRO A 99 -16.86 9.49 -33.60
CA PRO A 99 -16.41 9.13 -32.27
C PRO A 99 -14.90 9.34 -32.19
N TYR A 100 -14.46 10.30 -31.39
CA TYR A 100 -13.05 10.44 -31.07
C TYR A 100 -12.67 9.28 -30.15
N MET A 101 -11.67 8.50 -30.52
CA MET A 101 -11.06 7.52 -29.62
C MET A 101 -10.10 8.30 -28.70
N VAL A 102 -10.24 8.13 -27.39
CA VAL A 102 -9.27 8.67 -26.43
C VAL A 102 -8.43 7.50 -25.93
N SER A 103 -7.11 7.66 -25.98
CA SER A 103 -6.20 6.65 -25.45
C SER A 103 -5.93 6.89 -23.95
N GLY A 104 -6.18 5.87 -23.14
CA GLY A 104 -5.71 5.80 -21.75
C GLY A 104 -4.35 5.10 -21.70
N LEU A 105 -3.48 5.53 -20.78
CA LEU A 105 -2.10 5.03 -20.69
C LEU A 105 -1.77 4.63 -19.26
N GLY A 106 -1.15 3.47 -19.09
CA GLY A 106 -0.71 2.94 -17.81
C GLY A 106 0.48 1.99 -17.96
N THR A 107 0.85 1.38 -16.84
CA THR A 107 1.88 0.35 -16.73
C THR A 107 1.24 -0.93 -16.20
N GLY A 108 1.81 -2.08 -16.55
CA GLY A 108 1.59 -3.34 -15.85
C GLY A 108 2.91 -4.08 -15.67
N PHE A 109 2.85 -5.28 -15.09
CA PHE A 109 4.01 -6.16 -15.01
C PHE A 109 3.61 -7.62 -15.16
N VAL A 110 4.48 -8.39 -15.83
CA VAL A 110 4.29 -9.82 -16.12
C VAL A 110 4.60 -10.64 -14.88
N ILE A 111 3.63 -11.46 -14.46
CA ILE A 111 3.75 -12.37 -13.31
C ILE A 111 3.85 -13.85 -13.72
N GLU A 112 3.41 -14.20 -14.93
CA GLU A 112 3.57 -15.55 -15.51
C GLU A 112 4.26 -15.52 -16.87
N PRO A 113 5.14 -16.48 -17.19
CA PRO A 113 5.89 -16.49 -18.46
C PRO A 113 5.03 -16.60 -19.72
N ASP A 114 3.78 -17.01 -19.58
CA ASP A 114 2.80 -17.16 -20.66
C ASP A 114 1.92 -15.92 -20.88
N GLY A 115 2.23 -14.80 -20.20
CA GLY A 115 1.64 -13.50 -20.49
C GLY A 115 0.57 -13.01 -19.53
N LEU A 116 0.48 -13.55 -18.32
CA LEU A 116 -0.36 -12.98 -17.26
C LEU A 116 0.26 -11.70 -16.68
N ILE A 117 -0.52 -10.62 -16.65
CA ILE A 117 -0.06 -9.27 -16.32
C ILE A 117 -1.00 -8.64 -15.29
N VAL A 118 -0.41 -8.01 -14.27
CA VAL A 118 -1.11 -7.19 -13.29
C VAL A 118 -1.02 -5.72 -13.69
N THR A 119 -2.13 -5.00 -13.54
CA THR A 119 -2.21 -3.53 -13.69
C THR A 119 -3.31 -2.98 -12.78
N ASN A 120 -3.63 -1.69 -12.88
CA ASN A 120 -4.75 -1.11 -12.13
C ASN A 120 -6.09 -1.30 -12.85
N ALA A 121 -7.17 -1.40 -12.07
CA ALA A 121 -8.54 -1.48 -12.60
C ALA A 121 -8.88 -0.24 -13.42
N HIS A 122 -8.59 0.96 -12.91
CA HIS A 122 -8.91 2.20 -13.61
C HIS A 122 -8.16 2.36 -14.96
N VAL A 123 -7.02 1.67 -15.15
CA VAL A 123 -6.27 1.71 -16.42
C VAL A 123 -7.06 1.03 -17.52
N VAL A 124 -7.73 -0.09 -17.21
CA VAL A 124 -8.46 -0.92 -18.18
C VAL A 124 -9.98 -0.75 -18.15
N ASP A 125 -10.49 0.05 -17.21
CA ASP A 125 -11.91 0.29 -17.03
C ASP A 125 -12.57 0.84 -18.30
N GLY A 126 -13.71 0.31 -18.73
CA GLY A 126 -14.42 0.75 -19.93
C GLY A 126 -13.61 0.72 -21.25
N ALA A 127 -12.49 0.00 -21.29
CA ALA A 127 -11.67 -0.15 -22.49
C ALA A 127 -12.37 -1.03 -23.54
N GLU A 128 -12.46 -0.55 -24.78
CA GLU A 128 -12.91 -1.37 -25.91
C GLU A 128 -11.80 -2.30 -26.38
N THR A 129 -10.58 -1.80 -26.39
CA THR A 129 -9.37 -2.55 -26.69
C THR A 129 -8.30 -2.28 -25.64
N VAL A 130 -7.56 -3.32 -25.26
CA VAL A 130 -6.37 -3.22 -24.40
C VAL A 130 -5.19 -3.73 -25.21
N LYS A 131 -4.15 -2.90 -25.33
CA LYS A 131 -2.89 -3.25 -25.99
C LYS A 131 -1.76 -3.20 -24.97
N VAL A 132 -0.92 -4.21 -25.01
CA VAL A 132 0.28 -4.30 -24.19
C VAL A 132 1.51 -4.17 -25.08
N THR A 133 2.43 -3.30 -24.71
CA THR A 133 3.74 -3.17 -25.34
C THR A 133 4.83 -3.61 -24.34
N LEU A 134 5.62 -4.62 -24.73
CA LEU A 134 6.75 -5.10 -23.94
C LEU A 134 7.93 -4.12 -24.02
N GLU A 135 8.91 -4.26 -23.13
CA GLU A 135 10.14 -3.44 -23.14
C GLU A 135 10.89 -3.51 -24.48
N ASP A 136 10.89 -4.67 -25.14
CA ASP A 136 11.52 -4.88 -26.45
C ASP A 136 10.74 -4.27 -27.63
N GLY A 137 9.61 -3.63 -27.37
CA GLY A 137 8.76 -2.95 -28.33
C GLY A 137 7.73 -3.85 -29.03
N ARG A 138 7.69 -5.16 -28.77
CA ARG A 138 6.63 -6.04 -29.27
C ARG A 138 5.27 -5.62 -28.69
N LYS A 139 4.23 -5.66 -29.52
CA LYS A 139 2.87 -5.25 -29.18
C LYS A 139 1.90 -6.42 -29.28
N PHE A 140 0.98 -6.52 -28.34
CA PHE A 140 -0.01 -7.58 -28.23
C PHE A 140 -1.38 -6.99 -27.89
N ASP A 141 -2.43 -7.58 -28.44
CA ASP A 141 -3.77 -7.39 -27.90
C ASP A 141 -3.89 -8.21 -26.59
N ALA A 142 -4.50 -7.60 -25.57
CA ALA A 142 -4.70 -8.21 -24.27
C ALA A 142 -6.18 -8.44 -23.99
N THR A 143 -6.48 -9.53 -23.30
CA THR A 143 -7.81 -9.81 -22.76
C THR A 143 -7.83 -9.48 -21.28
N VAL A 144 -8.84 -8.74 -20.83
CA VAL A 144 -9.08 -8.53 -19.39
C VAL A 144 -9.65 -9.84 -18.83
N ILE A 145 -8.92 -10.47 -17.91
CA ILE A 145 -9.35 -11.69 -17.23
C ILE A 145 -10.38 -11.34 -16.15
N GLY A 146 -10.12 -10.27 -15.41
CA GLY A 146 -11.03 -9.74 -14.41
C GLY A 146 -10.52 -8.43 -13.81
N THR A 147 -11.42 -7.72 -13.12
CA THR A 147 -11.11 -6.46 -12.43
C THR A 147 -11.72 -6.46 -11.04
N ASP A 148 -11.06 -5.76 -10.13
CA ASP A 148 -11.56 -5.48 -8.79
C ASP A 148 -11.46 -3.98 -8.52
N PRO A 149 -12.50 -3.20 -8.91
CA PRO A 149 -12.51 -1.75 -8.73
C PRO A 149 -12.34 -1.32 -7.26
N SER A 150 -12.74 -2.16 -6.31
CA SER A 150 -12.66 -1.81 -4.88
C SER A 150 -11.23 -1.78 -4.34
N THR A 151 -10.27 -2.45 -4.99
CA THR A 151 -8.84 -2.40 -4.66
C THR A 151 -8.01 -1.75 -5.77
N ASP A 152 -8.66 -1.34 -6.87
CA ASP A 152 -8.03 -0.81 -8.07
C ASP A 152 -7.04 -1.79 -8.74
N LEU A 153 -7.34 -3.08 -8.74
CA LEU A 153 -6.52 -4.11 -9.38
C LEU A 153 -7.21 -4.71 -10.60
N ALA A 154 -6.44 -5.01 -11.64
CA ALA A 154 -6.89 -5.75 -12.80
C ALA A 154 -5.86 -6.80 -13.23
N LEU A 155 -6.39 -7.89 -13.76
CA LEU A 155 -5.63 -8.99 -14.32
C LEU A 155 -5.90 -9.05 -15.83
N VAL A 156 -4.85 -8.95 -16.64
CA VAL A 156 -4.95 -9.04 -18.10
C VAL A 156 -3.99 -10.10 -18.63
N ARG A 157 -4.30 -10.66 -19.80
CA ARG A 157 -3.49 -11.70 -20.43
C ARG A 157 -3.24 -11.37 -21.90
N ILE A 158 -2.00 -11.54 -22.33
CA ILE A 158 -1.62 -11.52 -23.74
C ILE A 158 -1.45 -12.95 -24.26
N ALA A 159 -1.83 -13.19 -25.51
CA ALA A 159 -1.79 -14.53 -26.11
C ALA A 159 -0.58 -14.72 -27.05
N GLY A 160 -0.21 -15.99 -27.30
CA GLY A 160 0.81 -16.34 -28.29
C GLY A 160 2.25 -16.04 -27.86
N VAL A 161 2.49 -15.95 -26.55
CA VAL A 161 3.80 -15.72 -25.95
C VAL A 161 4.16 -16.85 -24.99
N SER A 162 5.45 -17.11 -24.86
CA SER A 162 6.04 -17.99 -23.85
C SER A 162 7.37 -17.40 -23.42
N ASP A 163 7.88 -17.86 -22.27
CA ASP A 163 9.21 -17.52 -21.76
C ASP A 163 9.42 -16.00 -21.55
N LEU A 164 8.35 -15.29 -21.21
CA LEU A 164 8.46 -13.88 -20.84
C LEU A 164 9.24 -13.72 -19.53
N PRO A 165 10.07 -12.66 -19.40
CA PRO A 165 10.59 -12.24 -18.12
C PRO A 165 9.44 -11.97 -17.14
N THR A 166 9.60 -12.43 -15.89
CA THR A 166 8.59 -12.28 -14.85
C THR A 166 9.20 -11.67 -13.61
N VAL A 167 8.34 -11.06 -12.80
CA VAL A 167 8.66 -10.64 -11.44
C VAL A 167 7.80 -11.40 -10.45
N SER A 168 8.27 -11.46 -9.21
CA SER A 168 7.56 -12.13 -8.13
C SER A 168 7.20 -11.13 -7.04
N PHE A 169 6.08 -11.37 -6.40
CA PHE A 169 5.67 -10.60 -5.23
C PHE A 169 6.61 -10.85 -4.05
N GLY A 170 6.81 -9.80 -3.26
CA GLY A 170 7.44 -9.84 -1.95
C GLY A 170 6.39 -9.86 -0.84
N ASP A 171 6.87 -9.79 0.40
CA ASP A 171 6.01 -9.68 1.58
C ASP A 171 5.86 -8.21 1.98
N SER A 172 4.69 -7.63 1.71
CA SER A 172 4.42 -6.23 2.06
C SER A 172 4.21 -6.00 3.56
N ASP A 173 3.90 -7.04 4.33
CA ASP A 173 3.69 -6.92 5.78
C ASP A 173 5.01 -6.87 6.55
N ALA A 174 6.10 -7.29 5.92
CA ALA A 174 7.45 -7.21 6.46
C ALA A 174 8.12 -5.83 6.24
N LEU A 175 7.51 -4.95 5.43
CA LEU A 175 8.06 -3.64 5.11
C LEU A 175 8.22 -2.76 6.35
N GLN A 176 9.26 -1.94 6.34
CA GLN A 176 9.49 -0.90 7.34
C GLN A 176 9.59 0.48 6.70
N VAL A 177 9.11 1.48 7.43
CA VAL A 177 9.31 2.90 7.06
C VAL A 177 10.81 3.18 7.03
N GLY A 178 11.27 3.77 5.92
CA GLY A 178 12.68 4.04 5.64
C GLY A 178 13.37 3.02 4.72
N GLU A 179 12.71 1.91 4.37
CA GLU A 179 13.26 0.97 3.39
C GLU A 179 13.30 1.57 1.99
N ASP A 180 14.41 1.36 1.29
CA ASP A 180 14.62 1.77 -0.09
C ASP A 180 13.69 1.02 -1.05
N VAL A 181 13.07 1.76 -1.97
CA VAL A 181 12.20 1.22 -3.02
C VAL A 181 12.45 1.88 -4.37
N VAL A 182 12.09 1.15 -5.43
CA VAL A 182 12.19 1.58 -6.81
C VAL A 182 10.85 1.44 -7.50
N ALA A 183 10.28 2.55 -7.97
CA ALA A 183 9.10 2.53 -8.82
C ALA A 183 9.54 2.50 -10.29
N ILE A 184 8.95 1.59 -11.06
CA ILE A 184 9.16 1.52 -12.50
C ILE A 184 7.81 1.63 -13.20
N GLY A 185 7.77 2.49 -14.21
CA GLY A 185 6.64 2.57 -15.13
C GLY A 185 7.09 3.00 -16.51
N ASN A 186 6.16 3.02 -17.47
CA ASN A 186 6.42 3.51 -18.82
C ASN A 186 5.53 4.73 -19.11
N PRO A 187 5.83 5.89 -18.51
CA PRO A 187 5.06 7.08 -18.74
C PRO A 187 5.18 7.51 -20.21
N PHE A 188 4.03 7.69 -20.86
CA PHE A 188 3.90 8.19 -22.24
C PHE A 188 4.48 7.28 -23.35
N GLY A 189 4.81 6.02 -23.06
CA GLY A 189 5.34 5.08 -24.05
C GLY A 189 6.73 5.44 -24.59
N LEU A 190 7.46 6.33 -23.90
CA LEU A 190 8.78 6.82 -24.30
C LEU A 190 9.93 5.90 -23.82
N GLY A 191 9.60 4.86 -23.05
CA GLY A 191 10.53 3.93 -22.43
C GLY A 191 10.33 3.85 -20.91
N ASN A 192 10.82 2.75 -20.32
CA ASN A 192 10.78 2.56 -18.88
C ASN A 192 11.44 3.73 -18.14
N SER A 193 10.69 4.40 -17.29
CA SER A 193 11.14 5.43 -16.36
C SER A 193 11.25 4.83 -14.97
N VAL A 194 12.41 5.02 -14.37
CA VAL A 194 12.74 4.50 -13.05
C VAL A 194 12.87 5.67 -12.08
N THR A 195 12.20 5.57 -10.94
CA THR A 195 12.37 6.50 -9.82
C THR A 195 12.65 5.71 -8.56
N SER A 196 13.45 6.28 -7.66
CA SER A 196 13.78 5.66 -6.36
C SER A 196 13.35 6.57 -5.24
N GLY A 197 13.12 5.97 -4.08
CA GLY A 197 12.70 6.63 -2.86
C GLY A 197 12.70 5.63 -1.72
N ILE A 198 11.95 5.92 -0.67
CA ILE A 198 11.77 5.07 0.49
C ILE A 198 10.29 4.82 0.79
N ILE A 199 10.02 3.80 1.60
CA ILE A 199 8.73 3.69 2.30
C ILE A 199 8.61 4.85 3.28
N SER A 200 7.68 5.75 3.03
CA SER A 200 7.42 6.93 3.86
C SER A 200 6.40 6.66 4.97
N ALA A 201 5.45 5.77 4.73
CA ALA A 201 4.44 5.32 5.69
C ALA A 201 3.78 4.02 5.21
N LEU A 202 3.16 3.30 6.14
CA LEU A 202 2.38 2.10 5.88
C LEU A 202 0.94 2.30 6.39
N GLY A 203 -0.01 1.56 5.82
CA GLY A 203 -1.41 1.55 6.25
C GLY A 203 -2.13 2.89 6.10
N ARG A 204 -1.87 3.61 5.00
CA ARG A 204 -2.54 4.88 4.72
C ARG A 204 -3.97 4.66 4.24
N ASP A 205 -4.90 5.25 4.99
CA ASP A 205 -6.26 5.52 4.54
C ASP A 205 -6.29 6.89 3.86
N ILE A 206 -6.59 6.91 2.55
CA ILE A 206 -6.72 8.16 1.76
C ILE A 206 -8.17 8.41 1.35
N GLN A 207 -9.11 7.66 1.93
CA GLN A 207 -10.54 7.73 1.68
C GLN A 207 -10.91 7.48 0.21
N SER A 208 -10.14 6.65 -0.50
CA SER A 208 -10.41 6.27 -1.89
C SER A 208 -11.40 5.11 -2.01
N GLY A 209 -11.45 4.24 -1.01
CA GLY A 209 -12.32 3.08 -1.00
C GLY A 209 -12.39 2.42 0.38
N PRO A 210 -13.26 1.41 0.52
CA PRO A 210 -13.51 0.74 1.80
C PRO A 210 -12.33 -0.13 2.29
N TYR A 211 -11.31 -0.35 1.45
CA TYR A 211 -10.19 -1.26 1.72
C TYR A 211 -8.83 -0.56 1.74
N ASP A 212 -8.81 0.77 1.77
CA ASP A 212 -7.58 1.57 1.77
C ASP A 212 -6.58 1.08 2.82
N ASN A 213 -5.37 0.72 2.36
CA ASN A 213 -4.26 0.29 3.20
C ASN A 213 -2.93 0.62 2.52
N PHE A 214 -2.81 1.81 1.95
CA PHE A 214 -1.74 2.09 1.00
C PHE A 214 -0.38 2.15 1.67
N ILE A 215 0.62 1.67 0.93
CA ILE A 215 2.03 1.99 1.14
C ILE A 215 2.24 3.41 0.62
N GLN A 216 2.83 4.28 1.42
CA GLN A 216 3.25 5.61 0.98
C GLN A 216 4.73 5.58 0.62
N THR A 217 5.09 6.18 -0.51
CA THR A 217 6.49 6.34 -0.95
C THR A 217 6.74 7.77 -1.43
N ASP A 218 7.99 8.23 -1.30
CA ASP A 218 8.46 9.48 -1.90
C ASP A 218 9.12 9.27 -3.28
N ALA A 219 9.23 8.03 -3.75
CA ALA A 219 9.60 7.72 -5.12
C ALA A 219 8.64 8.44 -6.07
N ALA A 220 9.18 9.12 -7.07
CA ALA A 220 8.34 9.95 -7.94
C ALA A 220 7.40 9.09 -8.80
N ILE A 221 6.11 9.13 -8.51
CA ILE A 221 5.03 8.49 -9.27
C ILE A 221 4.31 9.57 -10.08
N ASN A 222 4.20 9.39 -11.40
CA ASN A 222 3.52 10.33 -12.31
C ASN A 222 2.59 9.58 -13.26
N LYS A 223 1.81 10.32 -14.07
CA LYS A 223 0.93 9.73 -15.09
C LYS A 223 1.67 8.70 -15.93
N GLY A 224 1.08 7.52 -16.06
CA GLY A 224 1.64 6.38 -16.76
C GLY A 224 2.43 5.40 -15.88
N ASN A 225 2.75 5.73 -14.62
CA ASN A 225 3.26 4.74 -13.66
C ASN A 225 2.14 3.92 -12.99
N SER A 226 0.88 4.35 -13.11
CA SER A 226 -0.28 3.63 -12.57
C SER A 226 -0.34 2.21 -13.11
N GLY A 227 -0.49 1.24 -12.22
CA GLY A 227 -0.48 -0.20 -12.46
C GLY A 227 0.92 -0.81 -12.49
N GLY A 228 1.97 0.02 -12.46
CA GLY A 228 3.36 -0.41 -12.42
C GLY A 228 3.81 -0.87 -11.03
N PRO A 229 4.87 -1.69 -10.96
CA PRO A 229 5.38 -2.21 -9.70
C PRO A 229 6.17 -1.18 -8.90
N LEU A 230 6.06 -1.28 -7.58
CA LEU A 230 6.99 -0.75 -6.59
C LEU A 230 7.86 -1.92 -6.10
N PHE A 231 9.15 -1.86 -6.40
CA PHE A 231 10.12 -2.90 -6.05
C PHE A 231 10.87 -2.59 -4.76
N SER A 232 11.12 -3.61 -3.96
CA SER A 232 12.20 -3.61 -2.97
C SER A 232 13.58 -3.75 -3.65
N THR A 233 14.64 -3.51 -2.90
CA THR A 233 16.03 -3.55 -3.40
C THR A 233 16.50 -4.94 -3.87
N ASP A 234 15.79 -6.00 -3.51
CA ASP A 234 16.03 -7.39 -3.96
C ASP A 234 15.18 -7.79 -5.17
N GLY A 235 14.42 -6.87 -5.78
CA GLY A 235 13.67 -7.11 -7.02
C GLY A 235 12.31 -7.77 -6.83
N LYS A 236 11.76 -7.76 -5.63
CA LYS A 236 10.41 -8.22 -5.35
C LYS A 236 9.40 -7.08 -5.46
N VAL A 237 8.22 -7.37 -6.02
CA VAL A 237 7.12 -6.41 -6.05
C VAL A 237 6.53 -6.31 -4.65
N VAL A 238 6.68 -5.16 -4.00
CA VAL A 238 6.15 -4.89 -2.66
C VAL A 238 4.90 -4.03 -2.68
N GLY A 239 4.60 -3.40 -3.82
CA GLY A 239 3.31 -2.77 -4.07
C GLY A 239 3.05 -2.45 -5.54
N ILE A 240 1.85 -1.97 -5.83
CA ILE A 240 1.40 -1.55 -7.17
C ILE A 240 1.06 -0.08 -7.13
N ASN A 241 1.81 0.75 -7.86
CA ASN A 241 1.63 2.19 -7.91
C ASN A 241 0.23 2.53 -8.43
N THR A 242 -0.54 3.31 -7.69
CA THR A 242 -1.94 3.62 -8.07
C THR A 242 -2.23 5.12 -8.09
N ALA A 243 -1.81 5.85 -7.05
CA ALA A 243 -2.26 7.22 -6.82
C ALA A 243 -1.14 8.13 -6.30
N ILE A 244 -1.37 9.44 -6.40
CA ILE A 244 -0.55 10.47 -5.75
C ILE A 244 -1.45 11.52 -5.08
N LEU A 245 -0.94 12.14 -4.03
CA LEU A 245 -1.52 13.40 -3.54
C LEU A 245 -0.80 14.56 -4.22
N SER A 246 -1.49 15.26 -5.13
CA SER A 246 -0.87 16.36 -5.87
C SER A 246 -1.79 17.56 -6.10
N PRO A 247 -1.33 18.79 -5.79
CA PRO A 247 -2.02 20.01 -6.20
C PRO A 247 -1.91 20.30 -7.71
N SER A 248 -0.85 19.84 -8.38
CA SER A 248 -0.51 20.20 -9.77
C SER A 248 -0.72 19.07 -10.78
N GLY A 249 -0.99 17.85 -10.30
CA GLY A 249 -1.09 16.64 -11.12
C GLY A 249 0.24 15.91 -11.35
N GLY A 250 1.37 16.44 -10.84
CA GLY A 250 2.67 15.76 -10.83
C GLY A 250 3.12 15.37 -9.42
N SER A 251 4.10 14.47 -9.31
CA SER A 251 4.64 14.06 -8.00
C SER A 251 5.16 15.24 -7.20
N VAL A 252 4.80 15.28 -5.92
CA VAL A 252 5.36 16.18 -4.89
C VAL A 252 6.02 15.37 -3.75
N GLY A 253 6.35 14.10 -4.00
CA GLY A 253 6.93 13.18 -3.01
C GLY A 253 5.88 12.49 -2.12
N ILE A 254 4.63 12.42 -2.55
CA ILE A 254 3.56 11.70 -1.84
C ILE A 254 2.85 10.78 -2.84
N GLY A 255 3.39 9.59 -3.03
CA GLY A 255 2.84 8.52 -3.85
C GLY A 255 2.26 7.39 -3.00
N PHE A 256 1.31 6.65 -3.57
CA PHE A 256 0.62 5.54 -2.93
C PHE A 256 0.65 4.29 -3.80
N ALA A 257 0.89 3.15 -3.14
CA ALA A 257 0.90 1.84 -3.77
C ALA A 257 0.02 0.85 -2.98
N ILE A 258 -0.69 0.00 -3.71
CA ILE A 258 -1.48 -1.12 -3.18
C ILE A 258 -0.49 -2.17 -2.65
N PRO A 259 -0.61 -2.67 -1.41
CA PRO A 259 0.32 -3.67 -0.86
C PRO A 259 0.34 -4.98 -1.67
N ALA A 260 1.53 -5.57 -1.83
CA ALA A 260 1.71 -6.82 -2.57
C ALA A 260 0.92 -8.01 -1.99
N ASN A 261 0.75 -8.11 -0.66
CA ASN A 261 0.00 -9.22 -0.05
C ASN A 261 -1.50 -9.13 -0.40
N LEU A 262 -2.06 -7.92 -0.44
CA LEU A 262 -3.42 -7.68 -0.93
C LEU A 262 -3.53 -8.05 -2.42
N ALA A 263 -2.56 -7.60 -3.22
CA ALA A 263 -2.58 -7.86 -4.66
C ALA A 263 -2.47 -9.35 -5.00
N GLN A 264 -1.66 -10.12 -4.27
CA GLN A 264 -1.55 -11.57 -4.46
C GLN A 264 -2.88 -12.29 -4.26
N GLN A 265 -3.65 -11.91 -3.23
CA GLN A 265 -4.95 -12.51 -2.96
C GLN A 265 -5.96 -12.17 -4.05
N VAL A 266 -6.05 -10.89 -4.43
CA VAL A 266 -6.94 -10.43 -5.51
C VAL A 266 -6.58 -11.07 -6.84
N VAL A 267 -5.29 -11.17 -7.19
CA VAL A 267 -4.84 -11.82 -8.42
C VAL A 267 -5.23 -13.29 -8.44
N ALA A 268 -5.07 -14.01 -7.33
CA ALA A 268 -5.47 -15.42 -7.25
C ALA A 268 -6.98 -15.61 -7.46
N ASP A 269 -7.81 -14.75 -6.89
CA ASP A 269 -9.27 -14.77 -7.09
C ASP A 269 -9.64 -14.45 -8.55
N LEU A 270 -9.09 -13.36 -9.10
CA LEU A 270 -9.33 -12.96 -10.49
C LEU A 270 -8.87 -14.02 -11.49
N GLU A 271 -7.80 -14.73 -11.21
CA GLU A 271 -7.32 -15.82 -12.06
C GLU A 271 -8.26 -17.04 -12.01
N ALA A 272 -8.84 -17.34 -10.85
CA ALA A 272 -9.67 -18.51 -10.64
C ALA A 272 -11.02 -18.42 -11.38
N ASP A 273 -11.72 -17.29 -11.28
CA ASP A 273 -13.06 -17.14 -11.85
C ASP A 273 -13.38 -15.75 -12.45
N GLY A 274 -12.40 -14.84 -12.48
CA GLY A 274 -12.56 -13.49 -13.01
C GLY A 274 -13.17 -12.49 -12.03
N HIS A 275 -13.46 -12.89 -10.79
CA HIS A 275 -14.16 -12.06 -9.81
C HIS A 275 -13.55 -12.18 -8.40
N VAL A 276 -13.61 -11.10 -7.61
CA VAL A 276 -13.15 -11.13 -6.21
C VAL A 276 -14.34 -11.31 -5.28
N SER A 277 -14.45 -12.49 -4.70
CA SER A 277 -15.50 -12.82 -3.73
C SER A 277 -15.06 -12.52 -2.31
N ARG A 278 -15.78 -11.63 -1.62
CA ARG A 278 -15.37 -11.15 -0.29
C ARG A 278 -16.21 -11.69 0.84
N GLY A 279 -15.57 -11.95 1.97
CA GLY A 279 -16.23 -12.25 3.22
C GLY A 279 -17.17 -11.12 3.67
N TRP A 280 -18.26 -11.51 4.32
CA TRP A 280 -19.28 -10.58 4.80
C TRP A 280 -19.89 -11.03 6.11
N LEU A 281 -19.97 -10.10 7.06
CA LEU A 281 -20.66 -10.30 8.34
C LEU A 281 -22.14 -9.92 8.27
N GLY A 282 -22.49 -8.86 7.55
CA GLY A 282 -23.84 -8.30 7.56
C GLY A 282 -24.15 -7.38 8.75
N VAL A 283 -23.20 -6.52 9.10
CA VAL A 283 -23.33 -5.52 10.17
C VAL A 283 -23.10 -4.11 9.65
N ALA A 284 -23.76 -3.13 10.28
CA ALA A 284 -23.34 -1.73 10.20
C ALA A 284 -22.39 -1.44 11.36
N ILE A 285 -21.30 -0.73 11.06
CA ILE A 285 -20.20 -0.47 11.99
C ILE A 285 -19.90 1.02 12.08
N GLN A 286 -19.36 1.44 13.21
CA GLN A 286 -18.90 2.81 13.44
C GLN A 286 -17.70 2.83 14.39
N PRO A 287 -16.88 3.89 14.36
CA PRO A 287 -15.83 4.08 15.36
C PRO A 287 -16.44 4.15 16.77
N VAL A 288 -15.70 3.69 17.77
CA VAL A 288 -16.04 3.98 19.17
C VAL A 288 -15.72 5.45 19.44
N SER A 289 -16.72 6.25 19.81
CA SER A 289 -16.50 7.65 20.20
C SER A 289 -15.97 7.74 21.64
N GLU A 290 -15.33 8.86 22.00
CA GLU A 290 -14.91 9.13 23.38
C GLU A 290 -16.08 9.03 24.37
N ASP A 291 -17.25 9.57 24.01
CA ASP A 291 -18.47 9.48 24.83
C ASP A 291 -18.93 8.03 25.02
N THR A 292 -18.83 7.21 23.97
CA THR A 292 -19.17 5.79 24.02
C THR A 292 -18.20 5.04 24.93
N ALA A 293 -16.90 5.27 24.77
CA ALA A 293 -15.85 4.70 25.59
C ALA A 293 -16.04 5.07 27.07
N ALA A 294 -16.29 6.34 27.37
CA ALA A 294 -16.54 6.83 28.72
C ALA A 294 -17.80 6.21 29.34
N ALA A 295 -18.89 6.10 28.57
CA ALA A 295 -20.13 5.45 29.03
C ALA A 295 -19.94 3.95 29.35
N LEU A 296 -18.99 3.30 28.67
CA LEU A 296 -18.62 1.92 28.88
C LEU A 296 -17.45 1.74 29.85
N GLY A 297 -16.88 2.82 30.39
CA GLY A 297 -15.73 2.74 31.30
C GLY A 297 -14.46 2.18 30.65
N MET A 298 -14.31 2.38 29.34
CA MET A 298 -13.09 2.06 28.61
C MET A 298 -12.07 3.20 28.81
N ASP A 299 -10.80 2.85 29.07
CA ASP A 299 -9.73 3.85 29.25
C ASP A 299 -9.38 4.57 27.93
N VAL A 300 -9.57 3.88 26.80
CA VAL A 300 -9.32 4.38 25.44
C VAL A 300 -10.47 4.00 24.50
N PRO A 301 -10.84 4.87 23.54
CA PRO A 301 -11.85 4.57 22.52
C PRO A 301 -11.27 3.66 21.43
N GLU A 302 -11.05 2.40 21.76
CA GLU A 302 -10.52 1.38 20.84
C GLU A 302 -11.59 0.38 20.40
N GLY A 303 -11.37 -0.23 19.23
CA GLY A 303 -12.29 -1.19 18.64
C GLY A 303 -13.35 -0.58 17.72
N VAL A 304 -14.25 -1.44 17.24
CA VAL A 304 -15.27 -1.09 16.26
C VAL A 304 -16.65 -1.47 16.78
N LEU A 305 -17.52 -0.47 16.91
CA LEU A 305 -18.87 -0.64 17.43
C LEU A 305 -19.83 -1.13 16.34
N ILE A 306 -20.53 -2.23 16.61
CA ILE A 306 -21.65 -2.71 15.80
C ILE A 306 -22.88 -1.83 16.09
N SER A 307 -23.27 -1.01 15.12
CA SER A 307 -24.42 -0.09 15.22
C SER A 307 -25.74 -0.75 14.84
N SER A 308 -25.72 -1.75 13.95
CA SER A 308 -26.84 -2.62 13.66
C SER A 308 -26.39 -3.97 13.08
N VAL A 309 -27.25 -4.97 13.19
CA VAL A 309 -27.06 -6.29 12.59
C VAL A 309 -28.21 -6.50 11.61
N THR A 310 -27.88 -6.80 10.36
CA THR A 310 -28.87 -7.05 9.32
C THR A 310 -29.50 -8.43 9.54
N PRO A 311 -30.84 -8.57 9.47
CA PRO A 311 -31.49 -9.88 9.54
C PRO A 311 -30.99 -10.84 8.46
N ASP A 312 -31.08 -12.15 8.72
CA ASP A 312 -30.71 -13.21 7.76
C ASP A 312 -29.25 -13.13 7.26
N THR A 313 -28.34 -12.65 8.12
CA THR A 313 -26.91 -12.54 7.83
C THR A 313 -26.05 -13.45 8.72
N PRO A 314 -24.78 -13.67 8.35
CA PRO A 314 -23.79 -14.35 9.20
C PRO A 314 -23.73 -13.84 10.63
N ALA A 315 -23.72 -12.51 10.82
CA ALA A 315 -23.69 -11.88 12.12
C ALA A 315 -24.96 -12.17 12.93
N ALA A 316 -26.14 -12.15 12.29
CA ALA A 316 -27.39 -12.52 12.95
C ALA A 316 -27.38 -13.99 13.39
N THR A 317 -26.87 -14.88 12.53
CA THR A 317 -26.76 -16.32 12.81
C THR A 317 -25.79 -16.61 13.97
N ALA A 318 -24.69 -15.85 14.06
CA ALA A 318 -23.72 -15.94 15.14
C ALA A 318 -24.12 -15.14 16.40
N GLU A 319 -25.36 -14.63 16.45
CA GLU A 319 -25.89 -13.85 17.57
C GLU A 319 -25.04 -12.62 17.95
N LEU A 320 -24.38 -11.98 16.97
CA LEU A 320 -23.83 -10.64 17.16
C LEU A 320 -24.97 -9.65 17.41
N LYS A 321 -24.68 -8.60 18.17
CA LYS A 321 -25.69 -7.65 18.65
C LYS A 321 -25.22 -6.22 18.45
N ARG A 322 -26.20 -5.33 18.26
CA ARG A 322 -25.98 -3.89 18.40
C ARG A 322 -25.38 -3.62 19.78
N GLY A 323 -24.32 -2.82 19.82
CA GLY A 323 -23.61 -2.51 21.06
C GLY A 323 -22.38 -3.37 21.32
N ASP A 324 -22.18 -4.45 20.55
CA ASP A 324 -20.92 -5.19 20.60
C ASP A 324 -19.78 -4.32 20.04
N ILE A 325 -18.63 -4.36 20.70
CA ILE A 325 -17.40 -3.69 20.25
C ILE A 325 -16.40 -4.77 19.85
N VAL A 326 -16.12 -4.88 18.56
CA VAL A 326 -15.11 -5.81 18.04
C VAL A 326 -13.72 -5.24 18.29
N LEU A 327 -12.86 -6.04 18.92
CA LEU A 327 -11.48 -5.67 19.26
C LEU A 327 -10.45 -6.39 18.38
N ALA A 328 -10.76 -7.61 17.93
CA ALA A 328 -9.86 -8.38 17.07
C ALA A 328 -10.62 -9.34 16.15
N VAL A 329 -9.99 -9.68 15.03
CA VAL A 329 -10.40 -10.74 14.09
C VAL A 329 -9.26 -11.74 13.98
N ASN A 330 -9.52 -13.02 14.27
CA ASN A 330 -8.53 -14.09 14.24
C ASN A 330 -7.27 -13.80 15.09
N GLY A 331 -7.44 -13.05 16.19
CA GLY A 331 -6.35 -12.61 17.07
C GLY A 331 -5.61 -11.35 16.59
N THR A 332 -5.91 -10.83 15.40
CA THR A 332 -5.37 -9.56 14.91
C THR A 332 -6.25 -8.41 15.37
N GLU A 333 -5.66 -7.45 16.07
CA GLU A 333 -6.35 -6.28 16.60
C GLU A 333 -6.97 -5.42 15.48
N VAL A 334 -8.18 -4.92 15.71
CA VAL A 334 -8.88 -3.98 14.81
C VAL A 334 -9.31 -2.74 15.58
N LYS A 335 -8.84 -1.57 15.14
CA LYS A 335 -9.05 -0.29 15.82
C LYS A 335 -10.03 0.61 15.10
N THR A 336 -10.17 0.40 13.79
CA THR A 336 -10.97 1.27 12.92
C THR A 336 -11.99 0.47 12.12
N PRO A 337 -13.11 1.08 11.71
CA PRO A 337 -14.07 0.41 10.82
C PRO A 337 -13.46 -0.07 9.50
N ALA A 338 -12.46 0.66 8.98
CA ALA A 338 -11.73 0.28 7.78
C ALA A 338 -10.90 -1.00 8.00
N GLU A 339 -10.19 -1.09 9.13
CA GLU A 339 -9.45 -2.31 9.52
C GLU A 339 -10.38 -3.52 9.67
N LEU A 340 -11.52 -3.37 10.36
CA LEU A 340 -12.48 -4.46 10.46
C LEU A 340 -13.07 -4.85 9.10
N SER A 341 -13.46 -3.87 8.28
CA SER A 341 -14.02 -4.14 6.94
C SER A 341 -13.03 -4.88 6.06
N ARG A 342 -11.76 -4.47 6.08
CA ARG A 342 -10.67 -5.14 5.35
C ARG A 342 -10.40 -6.53 5.91
N ALA A 343 -10.25 -6.69 7.23
CA ALA A 343 -9.99 -7.99 7.84
C ALA A 343 -11.06 -9.03 7.47
N ILE A 344 -12.33 -8.63 7.43
CA ILE A 344 -13.42 -9.51 7.01
C ILE A 344 -13.45 -9.75 5.50
N ALA A 345 -13.19 -8.72 4.70
CA ALA A 345 -13.24 -8.83 3.23
C ALA A 345 -12.13 -9.70 2.65
N MET A 346 -10.98 -9.80 3.33
CA MET A 346 -9.83 -10.62 2.93
C MET A 346 -9.99 -12.11 3.28
N GLU A 347 -11.02 -12.45 4.05
CA GLU A 347 -11.33 -13.83 4.40
C GLU A 347 -12.29 -14.42 3.36
N ALA A 348 -12.03 -15.65 2.93
CA ALA A 348 -12.83 -16.30 1.90
C ALA A 348 -14.29 -16.46 2.36
N PRO A 349 -15.29 -16.25 1.48
CA PRO A 349 -16.68 -16.57 1.82
C PRO A 349 -16.84 -18.02 2.27
N GLY A 350 -17.67 -18.23 3.31
CA GLY A 350 -17.85 -19.53 3.95
C GLY A 350 -16.75 -19.93 4.92
N SER A 351 -15.61 -19.23 4.94
CA SER A 351 -14.60 -19.41 5.98
C SER A 351 -15.12 -18.97 7.34
N THR A 352 -14.46 -19.43 8.40
CA THR A 352 -14.85 -19.13 9.77
C THR A 352 -13.82 -18.20 10.40
N VAL A 353 -14.29 -17.09 10.96
CA VAL A 353 -13.47 -16.13 11.71
C VAL A 353 -13.84 -16.12 13.19
N THR A 354 -12.87 -15.85 14.04
CA THR A 354 -13.10 -15.64 15.48
C THR A 354 -12.99 -14.16 15.79
N LEU A 355 -14.07 -13.59 16.32
CA LEU A 355 -14.13 -12.21 16.76
C LEU A 355 -13.91 -12.14 18.27
N SER A 356 -12.89 -11.42 18.72
CA SER A 356 -12.78 -11.01 20.12
C SER A 356 -13.54 -9.70 20.29
N LEU A 357 -14.51 -9.63 21.19
CA LEU A 357 -15.38 -8.48 21.36
C LEU A 357 -15.71 -8.18 22.82
N LEU A 358 -16.17 -6.97 23.08
CA LEU A 358 -16.82 -6.57 24.34
C LEU A 358 -18.33 -6.51 24.14
N ARG A 359 -19.07 -7.14 25.05
CA ARG A 359 -20.53 -7.03 25.14
C ARG A 359 -20.90 -6.62 26.55
N ALA A 360 -21.46 -5.43 26.72
CA ALA A 360 -21.78 -4.86 28.03
C ALA A 360 -20.58 -4.96 29.02
N ASN A 361 -19.39 -4.58 28.53
CA ASN A 361 -18.10 -4.62 29.25
C ASN A 361 -17.56 -6.01 29.62
N ALA A 362 -18.20 -7.08 29.17
CA ALA A 362 -17.66 -8.43 29.31
C ALA A 362 -16.92 -8.84 28.03
N PRO A 363 -15.66 -9.31 28.13
CA PRO A 363 -14.97 -9.90 26.99
C PRO A 363 -15.65 -11.20 26.56
N MET A 364 -15.79 -11.38 25.25
CA MET A 364 -16.37 -12.54 24.62
C MET A 364 -15.58 -12.89 23.36
N GLU A 365 -15.65 -14.16 22.98
CA GLU A 365 -15.25 -14.61 21.65
C GLU A 365 -16.48 -15.16 20.92
N VAL A 366 -16.66 -14.73 19.68
CA VAL A 366 -17.75 -15.20 18.83
C VAL A 366 -17.17 -15.68 17.51
N THR A 367 -17.42 -16.94 17.20
CA THR A 367 -17.04 -17.55 15.93
C THR A 367 -18.14 -17.34 14.90
N VAL A 368 -17.80 -16.81 13.73
CA VAL A 368 -18.74 -16.47 12.66
C VAL A 368 -18.30 -17.16 11.37
N ALA A 369 -19.20 -17.92 10.74
CA ALA A 369 -19.01 -18.38 9.38
C ALA A 369 -19.42 -17.26 8.41
N LEU A 370 -18.48 -16.75 7.61
CA LEU A 370 -18.70 -15.61 6.74
C LEU A 370 -19.62 -15.95 5.57
N GLY A 371 -20.43 -14.98 5.16
CA GLY A 371 -21.19 -15.04 3.92
C GLY A 371 -20.41 -14.40 2.77
N THR A 372 -20.94 -14.50 1.56
CA THR A 372 -20.45 -13.72 0.43
C THR A 372 -21.05 -12.31 0.50
N ARG A 373 -20.20 -11.28 0.37
CA ARG A 373 -20.67 -9.90 0.26
C ARG A 373 -21.55 -9.79 -0.99
N PRO A 374 -22.80 -9.32 -0.88
CA PRO A 374 -23.61 -9.06 -2.06
C PRO A 374 -22.92 -8.02 -2.94
N ASP A 375 -22.97 -8.20 -4.26
CA ASP A 375 -22.52 -7.19 -5.22
C ASP A 375 -23.22 -5.87 -4.90
N GLN A 376 -22.45 -4.81 -4.66
CA GLN A 376 -23.04 -3.48 -4.66
C GLN A 376 -23.31 -3.13 -6.12
N PRO A 377 -24.53 -2.70 -6.47
CA PRO A 377 -24.75 -2.15 -7.79
C PRO A 377 -23.78 -0.98 -8.00
N ALA A 378 -23.13 -0.98 -9.17
CA ALA A 378 -22.21 0.06 -9.63
C ALA A 378 -22.86 1.45 -9.61
#